data_AF-S1N3A2-F1
#
_entry.id   AF-S1N3A2-F1
#
_cell.length_a   1.000
_cell.length_b   1.000
_cell.length_c   1.000
_cell.angle_alpha   90.00
_cell.angle_beta   90.00
_cell.angle_gamma   90.00
#
_symmetry.space_group_name_H-M   'P 1'
#
loop_
_entity.id
_entity.type
_entity.pdbx_description
1 polymer ?
#
loop_
_entity_poly.entity_id
_entity_poly.type
_entity_poly.pdbx_seq_one_letter_code
_entity_poly.pdbx_strand_id
1 'polypeptide(L)'
;MHKVRLEQEFMHIVQKNRWWQAKDRLLLAISGGVDSMVLLHLLIKCFPKQEIGVVHLNHQLRVQANDEAAYLSAFCQARQIPFYEKSWQNPPTQGIEAAARQFRYAFFAEIMQKNAYDVLLTAHHGDDQIETILMKLMRHGNLGNVIGIREKTTFDQARLTIVRPLLSFAKAQLYTYAKSQKIHYFEDASNQTTLYQRNRLRQSVLPIIQSEQPEASRHFLRFSKQLSYAEEILLKQQQNWYAKMVVFTDERVDIDWQALTLLTEAERYFFWQYTFQQLRLNQHIRLKDCHIEQLEKLLSQGKSNWSIDVEANWRWVKSSTQLSLQKVCDNETPTLVEAANVSFQLTSNQAFYLNDKQWIGLFTQANINLPEKVKNWSEFRHEFMADSTLCLNIRKRQAGDRIRLNQQLTKRLSRWLIDQKISSEQRNSAWVVENQVKEIYSLLPFVNSYLSIGSETDKIRYILVYRYLA
;
A
#
# COMPACT_ATOMS: atom_id res chain seq x y z
N MET A 1 32.65 -17.53 31.53
CA MET A 1 33.01 -16.72 30.35
C MET A 1 31.86 -15.92 29.73
N HIS A 2 30.59 -16.40 29.73
CA HIS A 2 29.49 -15.67 29.05
C HIS A 2 29.04 -14.33 29.67
N LYS A 3 29.23 -14.10 30.99
CA LYS A 3 28.77 -12.89 31.70
C LYS A 3 29.39 -11.60 31.15
N VAL A 4 30.71 -11.60 30.99
CA VAL A 4 31.49 -10.42 30.61
C VAL A 4 31.28 -10.07 29.12
N ARG A 5 30.95 -11.07 28.30
CA ARG A 5 30.81 -10.90 26.85
C ARG A 5 29.61 -10.03 26.46
N LEU A 6 28.43 -10.25 27.07
CA LEU A 6 27.22 -9.47 26.71
C LEU A 6 27.33 -8.01 27.16
N GLU A 7 27.88 -7.76 28.34
CA GLU A 7 28.13 -6.40 28.85
C GLU A 7 29.12 -5.63 27.98
N GLN A 8 30.23 -6.27 27.59
CA GLN A 8 31.22 -5.68 26.69
C GLN A 8 30.65 -5.39 25.31
N GLU A 9 29.90 -6.33 24.74
CA GLU A 9 29.24 -6.17 23.44
C GLU A 9 28.20 -5.04 23.48
N PHE A 10 27.41 -4.96 24.55
CA PHE A 10 26.45 -3.87 24.78
C PHE A 10 27.15 -2.51 24.82
N MET A 11 28.20 -2.36 25.66
CA MET A 11 28.98 -1.12 25.73
C MET A 11 29.58 -0.74 24.37
N HIS A 12 30.18 -1.71 23.68
CA HIS A 12 30.79 -1.49 22.38
C HIS A 12 29.79 -0.98 21.35
N ILE A 13 28.61 -1.61 21.26
CA ILE A 13 27.56 -1.22 20.30
C ILE A 13 27.02 0.18 20.62
N VAL A 14 26.78 0.48 21.90
CA VAL A 14 26.31 1.82 22.33
C VAL A 14 27.33 2.90 21.95
N GLN A 15 28.61 2.69 22.28
CA GLN A 15 29.68 3.64 22.00
C GLN A 15 29.91 3.82 20.50
N LYS A 16 29.92 2.72 19.74
CA LYS A 16 30.08 2.73 18.28
C LYS A 16 28.99 3.54 17.59
N ASN A 17 27.74 3.36 18.01
CA ASN A 17 26.60 4.03 17.37
C ASN A 17 26.31 5.42 17.95
N ARG A 18 26.95 5.80 19.06
CA ARG A 18 26.76 7.10 19.73
C ARG A 18 25.28 7.43 19.94
N TRP A 19 24.52 6.45 20.43
CA TRP A 19 23.07 6.59 20.57
C TRP A 19 22.65 7.65 21.59
N TRP A 20 23.49 7.89 22.59
CA TRP A 20 23.37 8.96 23.57
C TRP A 20 24.75 9.43 24.05
N GLN A 21 24.79 10.59 24.68
CA GLN A 21 25.96 11.19 25.32
C GLN A 21 25.86 11.09 26.84
N ALA A 22 26.97 11.34 27.54
CA ALA A 22 27.04 11.28 29.00
C ALA A 22 26.10 12.29 29.70
N LYS A 23 25.76 13.40 29.03
CA LYS A 23 24.86 14.43 29.56
C LYS A 23 23.38 14.16 29.28
N ASP A 24 23.07 13.22 28.39
CA ASP A 24 21.70 12.96 27.98
C ASP A 24 20.95 12.23 29.11
N ARG A 25 19.64 12.44 29.22
CA ARG A 25 18.81 11.77 30.22
C ARG A 25 18.00 10.69 29.51
N LEU A 26 18.09 9.45 29.99
CA LEU A 26 17.48 8.30 29.32
C LEU A 26 16.19 7.89 30.02
N LEU A 27 15.11 7.72 29.26
CA LEU A 27 13.87 7.13 29.76
C LEU A 27 13.77 5.69 29.25
N LEU A 28 13.61 4.72 30.15
CA LEU A 28 13.51 3.31 29.79
C LEU A 28 12.07 2.82 29.90
N ALA A 29 11.51 2.33 28.80
CA ALA A 29 10.21 1.68 28.80
C ALA A 29 10.32 0.23 29.30
N ILE A 30 9.67 -0.07 30.44
CA ILE A 30 9.73 -1.39 31.07
C ILE A 30 8.35 -2.05 31.06
N SER A 31 8.31 -3.31 30.62
CA SER A 31 7.11 -4.16 30.68
C SER A 31 7.13 -5.16 31.84
N GLY A 32 8.24 -5.27 32.57
CA GLY A 32 8.45 -6.30 33.61
C GLY A 32 9.00 -7.62 33.07
N GLY A 33 8.97 -7.82 31.75
CA GLY A 33 9.53 -8.99 31.10
C GLY A 33 11.06 -8.99 31.02
N VAL A 34 11.63 -10.17 30.75
CA VAL A 34 13.08 -10.43 30.73
C VAL A 34 13.88 -9.41 29.93
N ASP A 35 13.41 -8.99 28.74
CA ASP A 35 14.19 -8.08 27.88
C ASP A 35 14.35 -6.71 28.52
N SER A 36 13.25 -6.17 29.05
CA SER A 36 13.25 -4.86 29.68
C SER A 36 14.03 -4.82 30.98
N MET A 37 13.97 -5.91 31.76
CA MET A 37 14.74 -6.04 32.99
C MET A 37 16.24 -6.23 32.71
N VAL A 38 16.60 -6.96 31.65
CA VAL A 38 17.98 -7.08 31.18
C VAL A 38 18.51 -5.72 30.70
N LEU A 39 17.73 -4.97 29.91
CA LEU A 39 18.14 -3.64 29.47
C LEU A 39 18.37 -2.68 30.65
N LEU A 40 17.46 -2.66 31.62
CA LEU A 40 17.60 -1.87 32.84
C LEU A 40 18.88 -2.24 33.59
N HIS A 41 19.13 -3.53 33.80
CA HIS A 41 20.32 -4.01 34.48
C HIS A 41 21.61 -3.64 33.73
N LEU A 42 21.64 -3.77 32.41
CA LEU A 42 22.78 -3.39 31.58
C LEU A 42 23.07 -1.89 31.68
N LEU A 43 22.05 -1.03 31.68
CA LEU A 43 22.25 0.41 31.85
C LEU A 43 22.84 0.75 33.22
N ILE A 44 22.25 0.22 34.30
CA ILE A 44 22.74 0.46 35.66
C ILE A 44 24.21 0.01 35.80
N LYS A 45 24.55 -1.14 35.22
CA LYS A 45 25.87 -1.75 35.39
C LYS A 45 26.94 -1.16 34.47
N CYS A 46 26.63 -0.96 33.20
CA CYS A 46 27.58 -0.50 32.19
C CYS A 46 27.68 1.03 32.10
N PHE A 47 26.63 1.76 32.52
CA PHE A 47 26.55 3.22 32.44
C PHE A 47 26.10 3.83 33.79
N PRO A 48 26.82 3.58 34.90
CA PRO A 48 26.37 3.94 36.25
C PRO A 48 26.25 5.45 36.51
N LYS A 49 26.89 6.28 35.68
CA LYS A 49 26.81 7.75 35.77
C LYS A 49 25.69 8.35 34.92
N GLN A 50 25.01 7.54 34.13
CA GLN A 50 23.96 8.01 33.24
C GLN A 50 22.69 8.27 34.06
N GLU A 51 22.09 9.43 33.87
CA GLU A 51 20.77 9.69 34.43
C GLU A 51 19.71 8.87 33.69
N ILE A 52 19.02 8.00 34.43
CA ILE A 52 17.97 7.14 33.89
C ILE A 52 16.66 7.35 34.65
N GLY A 53 15.54 7.25 33.95
CA GLY A 53 14.20 7.08 34.50
C GLY A 53 13.54 5.83 33.91
N VAL A 54 12.51 5.33 34.58
CA VAL A 54 11.73 4.18 34.14
C VAL A 54 10.28 4.60 33.91
N VAL A 55 9.72 4.19 32.78
CA VAL A 55 8.31 4.36 32.46
C VAL A 55 7.65 2.99 32.22
N HIS A 56 6.54 2.75 32.91
CA HIS A 56 5.76 1.52 32.81
C HIS A 56 4.32 1.83 32.42
N LEU A 57 3.78 1.05 31.48
CA LEU A 57 2.38 1.11 31.12
C LEU A 57 1.67 -0.14 31.65
N ASN A 58 0.84 0.06 32.66
CA ASN A 58 0.04 -1.00 33.24
C ASN A 58 -1.23 -1.19 32.40
N HIS A 59 -1.29 -2.27 31.63
CA HIS A 59 -2.43 -2.56 30.77
C HIS A 59 -3.68 -3.05 31.54
N GLN A 60 -3.57 -3.33 32.84
CA GLN A 60 -4.65 -3.82 33.72
C GLN A 60 -5.42 -5.04 33.18
N LEU A 61 -4.83 -5.81 32.27
CA LEU A 61 -5.47 -6.98 31.66
C LEU A 61 -5.49 -8.19 32.61
N ARG A 62 -4.73 -8.14 33.72
CA ARG A 62 -4.58 -9.25 34.67
C ARG A 62 -4.36 -8.76 36.09
N VAL A 63 -4.73 -9.60 37.05
CA VAL A 63 -4.48 -9.37 38.48
C VAL A 63 -2.98 -9.25 38.78
N GLN A 64 -2.13 -10.03 38.11
CA GLN A 64 -0.67 -9.98 38.30
C GLN A 64 -0.05 -8.65 37.88
N ALA A 65 -0.71 -7.85 37.04
CA ALA A 65 -0.15 -6.57 36.56
C ALA A 65 0.10 -5.57 37.70
N ASN A 66 -0.66 -5.66 38.79
CA ASN A 66 -0.44 -4.81 39.97
C ASN A 66 0.79 -5.26 40.77
N ASP A 67 1.02 -6.56 40.89
CA ASP A 67 2.22 -7.09 41.55
C ASP A 67 3.48 -6.74 40.76
N GLU A 68 3.41 -6.79 39.42
CA GLU A 68 4.48 -6.35 38.52
C GLU A 68 4.82 -4.87 38.72
N ALA A 69 3.81 -4.01 38.70
CA ALA A 69 3.98 -2.57 38.91
C ALA A 69 4.55 -2.25 40.31
N ALA A 70 4.04 -2.92 41.35
CA ALA A 70 4.54 -2.76 42.71
C ALA A 70 6.01 -3.17 42.85
N TYR A 71 6.39 -4.31 42.26
CA TYR A 71 7.78 -4.75 42.21
C TYR A 71 8.68 -3.73 41.49
N LEU A 72 8.27 -3.24 40.32
CA LEU A 72 9.05 -2.27 39.54
C LEU A 72 9.22 -0.94 40.27
N SER A 73 8.16 -0.45 40.91
CA SER A 73 8.19 0.75 41.75
C SER A 73 9.18 0.60 42.90
N ALA A 74 9.08 -0.50 43.67
CA ALA A 74 10.01 -0.79 44.75
C ALA A 74 11.47 -0.95 44.27
N PHE A 75 11.67 -1.63 43.13
CA PHE A 75 12.99 -1.81 42.52
C PHE A 75 13.65 -0.47 42.17
N CYS A 76 12.89 0.45 41.59
CA CYS A 76 13.34 1.78 41.19
C CYS A 76 13.60 2.67 42.42
N GLN A 77 12.68 2.66 43.39
CA GLN A 77 12.81 3.42 44.63
C GLN A 77 14.08 3.04 45.40
N ALA A 78 14.36 1.74 45.55
CA ALA A 78 15.55 1.23 46.22
C ALA A 78 16.87 1.68 45.55
N ARG A 79 16.82 2.13 44.30
CA ARG A 79 17.98 2.58 43.50
C ARG A 79 17.93 4.07 43.16
N GLN A 80 16.98 4.82 43.74
CA GLN A 80 16.78 6.24 43.46
C GLN A 80 16.55 6.54 41.96
N ILE A 81 15.91 5.62 41.24
CA ILE A 81 15.54 5.80 39.84
C ILE A 81 14.11 6.34 39.79
N PRO A 82 13.84 7.48 39.12
CA PRO A 82 12.48 7.96 38.91
C PRO A 82 11.62 6.91 38.19
N PHE A 83 10.43 6.63 38.73
CA PHE A 83 9.48 5.67 38.19
C PHE A 83 8.17 6.37 37.83
N TYR A 84 7.71 6.17 36.60
CA TYR A 84 6.47 6.73 36.08
C TYR A 84 5.55 5.61 35.61
N GLU A 85 4.33 5.56 36.15
CA GLU A 85 3.32 4.59 35.75
C GLU A 85 2.06 5.29 35.26
N LYS A 86 1.42 4.70 34.25
CA LYS A 86 0.06 5.04 33.85
C LYS A 86 -0.70 3.76 33.53
N SER A 87 -1.95 3.70 33.97
CA SER A 87 -2.85 2.60 33.64
C SER A 87 -3.63 2.89 32.36
N TRP A 88 -3.76 1.90 31.48
CA TRP A 88 -4.58 2.04 30.28
C TRP A 88 -6.05 1.74 30.60
N GLN A 89 -6.83 2.80 30.82
CA GLN A 89 -8.26 2.70 31.10
C GLN A 89 -9.08 2.68 29.80
N ASN A 90 -10.15 1.88 29.77
CA ASN A 90 -11.13 1.81 28.67
C ASN A 90 -10.55 1.45 27.29
N PRO A 91 -9.99 0.24 27.10
CA PRO A 91 -9.50 -0.18 25.79
C PRO A 91 -10.65 -0.25 24.77
N PRO A 92 -10.43 0.17 23.50
CA PRO A 92 -11.45 0.06 22.47
C PRO A 92 -11.72 -1.41 22.12
N THR A 93 -12.93 -1.71 21.64
CA THR A 93 -13.32 -3.09 21.28
C THR A 93 -12.65 -3.61 20.00
N GLN A 94 -12.19 -2.71 19.13
CA GLN A 94 -11.47 -3.05 17.89
C GLN A 94 -10.15 -2.27 17.81
N GLY A 95 -9.15 -2.84 17.13
CA GLY A 95 -7.86 -2.17 16.95
C GLY A 95 -7.04 -2.02 18.24
N ILE A 96 -7.29 -2.86 19.24
CA ILE A 96 -6.67 -2.83 20.57
C ILE A 96 -5.15 -2.65 20.49
N GLU A 97 -4.45 -3.39 19.63
CA GLU A 97 -2.98 -3.32 19.52
C GLU A 97 -2.50 -1.94 19.03
N ALA A 98 -3.17 -1.37 18.02
CA ALA A 98 -2.83 -0.05 17.49
C ALA A 98 -3.14 1.05 18.52
N ALA A 99 -4.30 0.97 19.17
CA ALA A 99 -4.70 1.91 20.23
C ALA A 99 -3.78 1.84 21.45
N ALA A 100 -3.43 0.62 21.91
CA ALA A 100 -2.47 0.41 22.99
C ALA A 100 -1.11 1.00 22.65
N ARG A 101 -0.64 0.79 21.41
CA ARG A 101 0.62 1.34 20.93
C ARG A 101 0.59 2.87 20.89
N GLN A 102 -0.48 3.47 20.40
CA GLN A 102 -0.64 4.92 20.36
C GLN A 102 -0.68 5.52 21.77
N PHE A 103 -1.48 4.96 22.67
CA PHE A 103 -1.56 5.39 24.06
C PHE A 103 -0.20 5.33 24.75
N ARG A 104 0.53 4.22 24.54
CA ARG A 104 1.87 4.01 25.08
C ARG A 104 2.85 5.10 24.65
N TYR A 105 2.97 5.38 23.36
CA TYR A 105 3.92 6.38 22.88
C TYR A 105 3.50 7.81 23.23
N ALA A 106 2.20 8.10 23.30
CA ALA A 106 1.71 9.39 23.78
C ALA A 106 2.12 9.62 25.25
N PHE A 107 1.92 8.62 26.11
CA PHE A 107 2.36 8.67 27.50
C PHE A 107 3.88 8.82 27.63
N PHE A 108 4.66 8.07 26.85
CA PHE A 108 6.11 8.17 26.89
C PHE A 108 6.59 9.57 26.47
N ALA A 109 6.01 10.13 25.40
CA ALA A 109 6.32 11.48 24.95
C ALA A 109 5.97 12.54 26.02
N GLU A 110 4.83 12.40 26.70
CA GLU A 110 4.41 13.24 27.83
C GLU A 110 5.48 13.25 28.93
N ILE A 111 5.94 12.07 29.37
CA ILE A 111 6.95 11.94 30.43
C ILE A 111 8.31 12.48 29.98
N MET A 112 8.71 12.24 28.73
CA MET A 112 9.97 12.78 28.21
C MET A 112 9.98 14.29 28.22
N GLN A 113 8.89 14.94 27.78
CA GLN A 113 8.79 16.39 27.73
C GLN A 113 8.72 17.01 29.13
N LYS A 114 7.85 16.47 30.00
CA LYS A 114 7.65 17.00 31.36
C LYS A 114 8.91 16.93 32.22
N ASN A 115 9.70 15.87 32.04
CA ASN A 115 10.86 15.61 32.88
C ASN A 115 12.18 15.80 32.13
N ALA A 116 12.17 16.38 30.92
CA ALA A 116 13.36 16.64 30.10
C ALA A 116 14.27 15.41 29.91
N TYR A 117 13.70 14.30 29.42
CA TYR A 117 14.48 13.16 28.92
C TYR A 117 14.76 13.32 27.43
N ASP A 118 15.96 12.94 27.00
CA ASP A 118 16.44 13.13 25.61
C ASP A 118 16.19 11.89 24.74
N VAL A 119 16.27 10.69 25.34
CA VAL A 119 16.21 9.42 24.60
C VAL A 119 15.31 8.40 25.31
N LEU A 120 14.33 7.87 24.59
CA LEU A 120 13.53 6.72 24.99
C LEU A 120 14.23 5.42 24.59
N LEU A 121 14.43 4.53 25.55
CA LEU A 121 14.96 3.19 25.33
C LEU A 121 13.83 2.15 25.37
N THR A 122 13.83 1.22 24.41
CA THR A 122 12.92 0.07 24.41
C THR A 122 13.70 -1.23 24.19
N ALA A 123 13.23 -2.32 24.79
CA ALA A 123 13.96 -3.58 24.86
C ALA A 123 13.69 -4.53 23.67
N HIS A 124 13.45 -3.99 22.47
CA HIS A 124 13.30 -4.82 21.28
C HIS A 124 14.61 -5.54 20.97
N HIS A 125 14.52 -6.83 20.64
CA HIS A 125 15.68 -7.71 20.40
C HIS A 125 15.70 -8.29 18.98
N GLY A 126 16.76 -9.02 18.63
CA GLY A 126 16.97 -9.56 17.27
C GLY A 126 15.84 -10.47 16.79
N ASP A 127 15.24 -11.25 17.69
CA ASP A 127 14.11 -12.11 17.32
C ASP A 127 12.85 -11.28 16.99
N ASP A 128 12.62 -10.14 17.67
CA ASP A 128 11.55 -9.20 17.30
C ASP A 128 11.75 -8.66 15.90
N GLN A 129 13.00 -8.54 15.45
CA GLN A 129 13.33 -8.09 14.10
C GLN A 129 12.91 -9.11 13.06
N ILE A 130 13.23 -10.39 13.27
CA ILE A 130 12.81 -11.49 12.40
C ILE A 130 11.29 -11.52 12.32
N GLU A 131 10.60 -11.53 13.47
CA GLU A 131 9.14 -11.53 13.55
C GLU A 131 8.54 -10.36 12.74
N THR A 132 9.07 -9.15 12.93
CA THR A 132 8.56 -7.94 12.30
C THR A 132 8.78 -7.95 10.78
N ILE A 133 9.94 -8.43 10.32
CA ILE A 133 10.25 -8.57 8.88
C ILE A 133 9.31 -9.59 8.24
N LEU A 134 9.15 -10.78 8.83
CA LEU A 134 8.28 -11.83 8.31
C LEU A 134 6.81 -11.38 8.27
N MET A 135 6.32 -10.75 9.34
CA MET A 135 4.95 -10.21 9.38
C MET A 135 4.71 -9.17 8.28
N LYS A 136 5.66 -8.24 8.09
CA LYS A 136 5.55 -7.18 7.08
C LYS A 136 5.62 -7.75 5.66
N LEU A 137 6.49 -8.72 5.43
CA LEU A 137 6.64 -9.41 4.16
C LEU A 137 5.33 -10.12 3.77
N MET A 138 4.78 -10.94 4.68
CA MET A 138 3.53 -11.66 4.43
C MET A 138 2.31 -10.75 4.24
N ARG A 139 2.30 -9.55 4.85
CA ARG A 139 1.14 -8.64 4.80
C ARG A 139 1.16 -7.71 3.59
N HIS A 140 2.30 -7.18 3.21
CA HIS A 140 2.37 -6.09 2.23
C HIS A 140 3.29 -6.35 1.04
N GLY A 141 4.24 -7.29 1.13
CA GLY A 141 5.12 -7.67 0.02
C GLY A 141 6.03 -6.59 -0.57
N ASN A 142 5.99 -5.33 -0.09
CA ASN A 142 6.72 -4.21 -0.69
C ASN A 142 7.99 -3.82 0.08
N LEU A 143 8.97 -3.27 -0.64
CA LEU A 143 10.32 -3.02 -0.13
C LEU A 143 10.34 -2.09 1.10
N GLY A 144 9.63 -0.96 1.03
CA GLY A 144 9.60 0.04 2.11
C GLY A 144 8.97 -0.49 3.40
N ASN A 145 7.99 -1.40 3.32
CA ASN A 145 7.37 -1.94 4.52
C ASN A 145 8.23 -3.01 5.19
N VAL A 146 9.11 -3.72 4.46
CA VAL A 146 9.86 -4.90 4.95
C VAL A 146 11.14 -4.54 5.72
N ILE A 147 11.51 -3.27 5.84
CA ILE A 147 12.70 -2.80 6.57
C ILE A 147 12.78 -3.28 8.03
N GLY A 148 11.66 -3.69 8.63
CA GLY A 148 11.66 -4.17 10.01
C GLY A 148 11.63 -3.02 11.03
N ILE A 149 12.36 -3.20 12.13
CA ILE A 149 12.58 -2.27 13.24
C ILE A 149 13.93 -1.58 13.03
N ARG A 150 13.97 -0.24 13.14
CA ARG A 150 15.22 0.54 13.10
C ARG A 150 15.85 0.63 14.48
N GLU A 151 17.19 0.61 14.56
CA GLU A 151 17.93 0.76 15.84
C GLU A 151 17.64 2.12 16.50
N LYS A 152 17.52 3.18 15.71
CA LYS A 152 17.18 4.53 16.13
C LYS A 152 16.03 5.08 15.29
N THR A 153 15.09 5.77 15.90
CA THR A 153 13.99 6.46 15.23
C THR A 153 13.78 7.82 15.89
N THR A 154 13.81 8.90 15.11
CA THR A 154 13.54 10.25 15.61
C THR A 154 12.20 10.73 15.07
N PHE A 155 11.35 11.25 15.97
CA PHE A 155 10.08 11.90 15.63
C PHE A 155 10.20 13.37 16.00
N ASP A 156 10.57 14.21 15.03
CA ASP A 156 10.91 15.63 15.26
C ASP A 156 9.72 16.40 15.86
N GLN A 157 8.51 16.18 15.36
CA GLN A 157 7.28 16.82 15.86
C GLN A 157 6.99 16.51 17.33
N ALA A 158 7.42 15.35 17.83
CA ALA A 158 7.21 14.93 19.21
C ALA A 158 8.45 15.15 20.10
N ARG A 159 9.56 15.64 19.54
CA ARG A 159 10.90 15.63 20.17
C ARG A 159 11.23 14.28 20.81
N LEU A 160 10.87 13.20 20.13
CA LEU A 160 10.96 11.84 20.64
C LEU A 160 12.04 11.07 19.86
N THR A 161 13.17 10.80 20.50
CA THR A 161 14.18 9.88 19.96
C THR A 161 14.03 8.53 20.64
N ILE A 162 13.81 7.47 19.86
CA ILE A 162 13.69 6.09 20.35
C ILE A 162 14.91 5.31 19.92
N VAL A 163 15.56 4.65 20.86
CA VAL A 163 16.68 3.73 20.63
C VAL A 163 16.32 2.33 21.11
N ARG A 164 16.83 1.33 20.39
CA ARG A 164 16.57 -0.11 20.64
C ARG A 164 17.90 -0.85 20.82
N PRO A 165 18.54 -0.71 21.99
CA PRO A 165 19.91 -1.17 22.17
C PRO A 165 20.08 -2.69 22.05
N LEU A 166 19.02 -3.45 22.33
CA LEU A 166 19.05 -4.90 22.33
C LEU A 166 18.82 -5.53 20.95
N LEU A 167 18.60 -4.74 19.89
CA LEU A 167 18.20 -5.25 18.57
C LEU A 167 19.26 -6.18 17.92
N SER A 168 20.51 -6.07 18.34
CA SER A 168 21.62 -6.94 17.91
C SER A 168 21.74 -8.25 18.69
N PHE A 169 20.94 -8.44 19.75
CA PHE A 169 21.05 -9.58 20.66
C PHE A 169 19.89 -10.55 20.43
N ALA A 170 20.19 -11.85 20.42
CA ALA A 170 19.17 -12.89 20.38
C ALA A 170 18.47 -13.04 21.73
N LYS A 171 17.20 -13.44 21.72
CA LYS A 171 16.41 -13.65 22.94
C LYS A 171 17.07 -14.63 23.92
N ALA A 172 17.64 -15.71 23.40
CA ALA A 172 18.35 -16.71 24.19
C ALA A 172 19.56 -16.14 24.97
N GLN A 173 20.25 -15.14 24.42
CA GLN A 173 21.35 -14.46 25.10
C GLN A 173 20.83 -13.65 26.30
N LEU A 174 19.67 -13.00 26.15
CA LEU A 174 19.02 -12.23 27.21
C LEU A 174 18.59 -13.14 28.38
N TYR A 175 17.97 -14.28 28.09
CA TYR A 175 17.63 -15.28 29.12
C TYR A 175 18.87 -15.83 29.83
N THR A 176 19.92 -16.15 29.08
CA THR A 176 21.19 -16.64 29.64
C THR A 176 21.80 -15.59 30.58
N TYR A 177 21.80 -14.33 30.15
CA TYR A 177 22.29 -13.22 30.97
C TYR A 177 21.45 -13.02 32.23
N ALA A 178 20.13 -12.97 32.10
CA ALA A 178 19.20 -12.83 33.22
C ALA A 178 19.40 -13.91 34.28
N LYS A 179 19.48 -15.18 33.87
CA LYS A 179 19.79 -16.30 34.75
C LYS A 179 21.16 -16.14 35.43
N SER A 180 22.17 -15.72 34.68
CA SER A 180 23.54 -15.57 35.19
C SER A 180 23.72 -14.45 36.21
N GLN A 181 22.92 -13.39 36.09
CA GLN A 181 22.90 -12.22 36.99
C GLN A 181 21.81 -12.32 38.05
N LYS A 182 21.01 -13.39 38.05
CA LYS A 182 19.84 -13.58 38.93
C LYS A 182 18.85 -12.40 38.85
N ILE A 183 18.61 -11.91 37.64
CA ILE A 183 17.64 -10.84 37.38
C ILE A 183 16.25 -11.43 37.54
N HIS A 184 15.45 -10.84 38.43
CA HIS A 184 14.03 -11.16 38.53
C HIS A 184 13.26 -10.46 37.40
N TYR A 185 12.34 -11.20 36.79
CA TYR A 185 11.46 -10.74 35.73
C TYR A 185 10.16 -11.54 35.76
N PHE A 186 9.12 -11.00 35.14
CA PHE A 186 7.81 -11.64 35.04
C PHE A 186 7.63 -12.27 33.65
N GLU A 187 6.92 -13.41 33.58
CA GLU A 187 6.56 -14.04 32.32
C GLU A 187 5.08 -13.85 32.02
N ASP A 188 4.79 -13.26 30.88
CA ASP A 188 3.43 -13.06 30.41
C ASP A 188 2.89 -14.37 29.79
N ALA A 189 1.90 -14.98 30.44
CA ALA A 189 1.23 -16.20 29.98
C ALA A 189 0.58 -16.09 28.58
N SER A 190 0.19 -14.89 28.13
CA SER A 190 -0.35 -14.71 26.77
C SER A 190 0.68 -14.93 25.67
N ASN A 191 1.98 -14.88 25.99
CA ASN A 191 3.04 -15.24 25.05
C ASN A 191 2.95 -16.71 24.59
N GLN A 192 2.24 -17.55 25.36
CA GLN A 192 1.97 -18.94 24.99
C GLN A 192 0.77 -19.09 24.05
N THR A 193 -0.07 -18.05 23.89
CA THR A 193 -1.26 -18.14 23.04
C THR A 193 -0.89 -18.10 21.55
N THR A 194 -1.52 -18.95 20.73
CA THR A 194 -1.34 -18.96 19.26
C THR A 194 -2.35 -18.06 18.53
N LEU A 195 -3.19 -17.32 19.27
CA LEU A 195 -4.20 -16.42 18.71
C LEU A 195 -3.57 -15.31 17.86
N TYR A 196 -2.45 -14.75 18.33
CA TYR A 196 -1.75 -13.67 17.66
C TYR A 196 -0.75 -14.18 16.62
N GLN A 197 -0.75 -13.58 15.42
CA GLN A 197 0.17 -13.94 14.33
C GLN A 197 1.64 -13.92 14.79
N ARG A 198 2.02 -12.90 15.58
CA ARG A 198 3.37 -12.75 16.12
C ARG A 198 3.78 -13.95 16.98
N ASN A 199 2.90 -14.41 17.87
CA ASN A 199 3.18 -15.56 18.72
C ASN A 199 3.31 -16.86 17.91
N ARG A 200 2.49 -17.06 16.87
CA ARG A 200 2.63 -18.21 15.97
C ARG A 200 3.99 -18.22 15.27
N LEU A 201 4.44 -17.07 14.77
CA LEU A 201 5.78 -16.97 14.16
C LEU A 201 6.89 -17.29 15.17
N ARG A 202 6.80 -16.72 16.38
CA ARG A 202 7.77 -16.96 17.45
C ARG A 202 7.86 -18.43 17.87
N GLN A 203 6.72 -19.12 17.96
CA GLN A 203 6.67 -20.49 18.45
C GLN A 203 6.95 -21.53 17.35
N SER A 204 6.50 -21.29 16.11
CA SER A 204 6.51 -22.30 15.06
C SER A 204 7.54 -22.06 13.95
N VAL A 205 7.93 -20.81 13.69
CA VAL A 205 8.78 -20.47 12.54
C VAL A 205 10.18 -20.07 12.99
N LEU A 206 10.27 -19.19 13.99
CA LEU A 206 11.54 -18.68 14.50
C LEU A 206 12.49 -19.81 14.97
N PRO A 207 12.04 -20.86 15.68
CA PRO A 207 12.94 -21.94 16.12
C PRO A 207 13.56 -22.69 14.94
N ILE A 208 12.80 -22.88 13.85
CA ILE A 208 13.27 -23.53 12.61
C ILE A 208 14.34 -22.65 11.95
N ILE A 209 14.08 -21.34 11.82
CA ILE A 209 15.06 -20.41 11.25
C ILE A 209 16.36 -20.43 12.07
N GLN A 210 16.25 -20.42 13.40
CA GLN A 210 17.41 -20.41 14.30
C GLN A 210 18.14 -21.75 14.34
N SER A 211 17.46 -22.89 14.14
CA SER A 211 18.12 -24.19 14.03
C SER A 211 18.91 -24.33 12.74
N GLU A 212 18.37 -23.82 11.63
CA GLU A 212 19.07 -23.79 10.33
C GLU A 212 20.24 -22.81 10.32
N GLN A 213 20.07 -21.65 10.95
CA GLN A 213 21.09 -20.62 11.03
C GLN A 213 21.08 -19.94 12.41
N PRO A 214 21.99 -20.33 13.33
CA PRO A 214 22.07 -19.73 14.66
C PRO A 214 22.29 -18.22 14.68
N GLU A 215 22.96 -17.67 13.65
CA GLU A 215 23.21 -16.22 13.51
C GLU A 215 22.11 -15.48 12.73
N ALA A 216 20.94 -16.10 12.54
CA ALA A 216 19.84 -15.53 11.74
C ALA A 216 19.46 -14.11 12.20
N SER A 217 19.33 -13.86 13.51
CA SER A 217 18.98 -12.53 14.04
C SER A 217 19.95 -11.45 13.56
N ARG A 218 21.25 -11.75 13.51
CA ARG A 218 22.29 -10.84 13.02
C ARG A 218 22.20 -10.63 11.51
N HIS A 219 21.91 -11.68 10.73
CA HIS A 219 21.71 -11.57 9.28
C HIS A 219 20.48 -10.71 8.94
N PHE A 220 19.36 -10.91 9.63
CA PHE A 220 18.15 -10.10 9.45
C PHE A 220 18.36 -8.63 9.83
N LEU A 221 19.13 -8.37 10.89
CA LEU A 221 19.50 -7.00 11.25
C LEU A 221 20.38 -6.34 10.17
N ARG A 222 21.38 -7.05 9.64
CA ARG A 222 22.22 -6.56 8.53
C ARG A 222 21.38 -6.28 7.28
N PHE A 223 20.47 -7.19 6.94
CA PHE A 223 19.57 -7.05 5.79
C PHE A 223 18.66 -5.82 5.94
N SER A 224 18.02 -5.66 7.11
CA SER A 224 17.22 -4.47 7.45
C SER A 224 18.01 -3.16 7.31
N LYS A 225 19.28 -3.15 7.74
CA LYS A 225 20.16 -1.99 7.62
C LYS A 225 20.46 -1.66 6.16
N GLN A 226 20.76 -2.67 5.34
CA GLN A 226 20.96 -2.49 3.90
C GLN A 226 19.70 -1.96 3.22
N LEU A 227 18.52 -2.49 3.57
CA LEU A 227 17.24 -2.00 3.07
C LEU A 227 16.97 -0.55 3.49
N SER A 228 17.33 -0.16 4.72
CA SER A 228 17.20 1.23 5.19
C SER A 228 18.05 2.19 4.35
N TYR A 229 19.30 1.82 4.03
CA TYR A 229 20.15 2.63 3.15
C TYR A 229 19.64 2.69 1.72
N ALA A 230 19.14 1.57 1.19
CA ALA A 230 18.51 1.55 -0.13
C ALA A 230 17.27 2.46 -0.18
N GLU A 231 16.42 2.41 0.85
CA GLU A 231 15.24 3.28 0.98
C GLU A 231 15.64 4.76 1.05
N GLU A 232 16.67 5.13 1.81
CA GLU A 232 17.14 6.51 1.91
C GLU A 232 17.58 7.06 0.55
N ILE A 233 18.38 6.30 -0.19
CA ILE A 233 18.83 6.66 -1.54
C ILE A 233 17.63 6.76 -2.50
N LEU A 234 16.76 5.76 -2.46
CA LEU A 234 15.58 5.70 -3.32
C LEU A 234 14.63 6.86 -3.05
N LEU A 235 14.35 7.17 -1.79
CA LEU A 235 13.47 8.27 -1.39
C LEU A 235 14.00 9.62 -1.90
N LYS A 236 15.31 9.85 -1.78
CA LYS A 236 15.95 11.06 -2.30
C LYS A 236 15.79 11.18 -3.82
N GLN A 237 15.93 10.07 -4.54
CA GLN A 237 15.74 10.05 -5.98
C GLN A 237 14.27 10.24 -6.39
N GLN A 238 13.34 9.59 -5.69
CA GLN A 238 11.90 9.76 -5.88
C GLN A 238 11.47 11.23 -5.67
N GLN A 239 11.97 11.88 -4.63
CA GLN A 239 11.74 13.31 -4.37
C GLN A 239 12.24 14.19 -5.52
N ASN A 240 13.42 13.88 -6.07
CA ASN A 240 14.01 14.60 -7.20
C ASN A 240 13.17 14.45 -8.47
N TRP A 241 12.72 13.22 -8.81
CA TRP A 241 11.81 13.01 -9.93
C TRP A 241 10.48 13.74 -9.71
N TYR A 242 9.88 13.61 -8.54
CA TYR A 242 8.61 14.26 -8.20
C TYR A 242 8.71 15.79 -8.36
N ALA A 243 9.73 16.42 -7.78
CA ALA A 243 9.91 17.87 -7.85
C ALA A 243 10.15 18.40 -9.27
N LYS A 244 10.75 17.59 -10.16
CA LYS A 244 11.02 17.97 -11.55
C LYS A 244 9.85 17.72 -12.49
N MET A 245 9.12 16.64 -12.26
CA MET A 245 8.15 16.11 -13.21
C MET A 245 6.71 16.40 -12.82
N VAL A 246 6.43 16.69 -11.54
CA VAL A 246 5.07 16.86 -11.03
C VAL A 246 4.81 18.33 -10.72
N VAL A 247 3.81 18.90 -11.38
CA VAL A 247 3.30 20.25 -11.11
C VAL A 247 1.87 20.12 -10.58
N PHE A 248 1.59 20.80 -9.47
CA PHE A 248 0.28 20.77 -8.85
C PHE A 248 -0.45 22.11 -9.07
N THR A 249 -1.72 22.02 -9.44
CA THR A 249 -2.70 23.12 -9.43
C THR A 249 -3.92 22.66 -8.64
N ASP A 250 -4.73 23.58 -8.10
CA ASP A 250 -5.79 23.28 -7.12
C ASP A 250 -6.78 22.16 -7.54
N GLU A 251 -6.93 21.90 -8.85
CA GLU A 251 -7.84 20.88 -9.38
C GLU A 251 -7.18 19.84 -10.30
N ARG A 252 -5.86 19.96 -10.52
CA ARG A 252 -5.13 19.14 -11.51
C ARG A 252 -3.69 18.89 -11.10
N VAL A 253 -3.26 17.64 -11.23
CA VAL A 253 -1.86 17.21 -11.13
C VAL A 253 -1.33 17.01 -12.53
N ASP A 254 -0.31 17.75 -12.92
CA ASP A 254 0.40 17.58 -14.18
C ASP A 254 1.68 16.81 -14.00
N ILE A 255 1.93 15.88 -14.92
CA ILE A 255 3.13 15.05 -14.97
C ILE A 255 3.78 15.22 -16.34
N ASP A 256 5.06 15.59 -16.33
CA ASP A 256 5.87 15.68 -17.53
C ASP A 256 6.02 14.30 -18.18
N TRP A 257 5.26 14.10 -19.25
CA TRP A 257 5.23 12.87 -20.01
C TRP A 257 6.58 12.55 -20.65
N GLN A 258 7.28 13.57 -21.19
CA GLN A 258 8.54 13.35 -21.89
C GLN A 258 9.60 12.88 -20.90
N ALA A 259 9.71 13.56 -19.76
CA ALA A 259 10.62 13.17 -18.69
C ALA A 259 10.32 11.77 -18.14
N LEU A 260 9.04 11.41 -18.00
CA LEU A 260 8.62 10.08 -17.55
C LEU A 260 9.01 8.98 -18.55
N THR A 261 8.91 9.22 -19.86
CA THR A 261 9.29 8.23 -20.89
C THR A 261 10.78 7.95 -20.97
N LEU A 262 11.62 8.85 -20.43
CA LEU A 262 13.07 8.65 -20.33
C LEU A 262 13.47 7.76 -19.16
N LEU A 263 12.57 7.54 -18.19
CA LEU A 263 12.82 6.65 -17.06
C LEU A 263 12.66 5.19 -17.48
N THR A 264 13.50 4.32 -16.91
CA THR A 264 13.34 2.86 -16.98
C THR A 264 12.07 2.39 -16.27
N GLU A 265 11.65 1.15 -16.54
CA GLU A 265 10.47 0.56 -15.87
C GLU A 265 10.59 0.58 -14.34
N ALA A 266 11.76 0.24 -13.80
CA ALA A 266 12.01 0.27 -12.37
C ALA A 266 11.90 1.68 -11.79
N GLU A 267 12.47 2.68 -12.48
CA GLU A 267 12.38 4.08 -12.05
C GLU A 267 10.95 4.61 -12.10
N ARG A 268 10.18 4.29 -13.15
CA ARG A 268 8.77 4.67 -13.24
C ARG A 268 7.93 4.01 -12.15
N TYR A 269 8.14 2.73 -11.86
CA TYR A 269 7.45 2.05 -10.76
C TYR A 269 7.64 2.80 -9.43
N PHE A 270 8.89 3.14 -9.10
CA PHE A 270 9.18 3.86 -7.86
C PHE A 270 8.72 5.33 -7.90
N PHE A 271 8.75 5.98 -9.06
CA PHE A 271 8.15 7.30 -9.25
C PHE A 271 6.64 7.27 -8.97
N TRP A 272 5.91 6.28 -9.51
CA TRP A 272 4.48 6.12 -9.28
C TRP A 272 4.16 5.84 -7.83
N GLN A 273 4.91 4.93 -7.19
CA GLN A 273 4.73 4.60 -5.79
C GLN A 273 4.83 5.86 -4.91
N TYR A 274 5.85 6.69 -5.13
CA TYR A 274 6.02 7.94 -4.38
C TYR A 274 4.94 8.96 -4.71
N THR A 275 4.62 9.16 -5.99
CA THR A 275 3.58 10.10 -6.44
C THR A 275 2.23 9.76 -5.82
N PHE A 276 1.84 8.48 -5.81
CA PHE A 276 0.58 8.03 -5.21
C PHE A 276 0.56 8.24 -3.69
N GLN A 277 1.70 8.06 -3.02
CA GLN A 277 1.83 8.39 -1.60
C GLN A 277 1.61 9.89 -1.35
N GLN A 278 2.20 10.77 -2.16
CA GLN A 278 2.01 12.21 -2.02
C GLN A 278 0.56 12.65 -2.29
N LEU A 279 -0.07 12.08 -3.32
CA LEU A 279 -1.49 12.32 -3.61
C LEU A 279 -2.40 11.89 -2.46
N ARG A 280 -2.08 10.77 -1.79
CA ARG A 280 -2.83 10.31 -0.62
C ARG A 280 -2.67 11.23 0.58
N LEU A 281 -1.46 11.74 0.82
CA LEU A 281 -1.15 12.58 1.98
C LEU A 281 -1.69 14.01 1.80
N ASN A 282 -1.50 14.60 0.62
CA ASN A 282 -1.79 16.01 0.37
C ASN A 282 -3.20 16.24 -0.19
N GLN A 283 -3.75 15.27 -0.93
CA GLN A 283 -5.02 15.41 -1.64
C GLN A 283 -6.08 14.37 -1.23
N HIS A 284 -5.74 13.48 -0.28
CA HIS A 284 -6.59 12.37 0.17
C HIS A 284 -7.06 11.41 -0.95
N ILE A 285 -6.39 11.42 -2.11
CA ILE A 285 -6.68 10.53 -3.23
C ILE A 285 -6.06 9.16 -2.94
N ARG A 286 -6.87 8.11 -2.91
CA ARG A 286 -6.40 6.75 -2.60
C ARG A 286 -6.21 5.95 -3.89
N LEU A 287 -4.95 5.83 -4.29
CA LEU A 287 -4.54 5.01 -5.42
C LEU A 287 -3.95 3.69 -4.93
N LYS A 288 -4.28 2.58 -5.62
CA LYS A 288 -3.81 1.22 -5.31
C LYS A 288 -2.67 0.83 -6.26
N ASP A 289 -1.88 -0.16 -5.86
CA ASP A 289 -0.75 -0.67 -6.65
C ASP A 289 -1.20 -1.22 -8.02
N CYS A 290 -2.41 -1.79 -8.12
CA CYS A 290 -2.97 -2.23 -9.39
C CYS A 290 -3.13 -1.09 -10.42
N HIS A 291 -3.26 0.17 -9.98
CA HIS A 291 -3.29 1.31 -10.89
C HIS A 291 -1.89 1.60 -11.47
N ILE A 292 -0.81 1.29 -10.76
CA ILE A 292 0.56 1.41 -11.29
C ILE A 292 0.73 0.44 -12.47
N GLU A 293 0.31 -0.81 -12.31
CA GLU A 293 0.36 -1.82 -13.37
C GLU A 293 -0.46 -1.41 -14.60
N GLN A 294 -1.65 -0.83 -14.38
CA GLN A 294 -2.50 -0.30 -15.46
C GLN A 294 -1.84 0.86 -16.20
N LEU A 295 -1.23 1.80 -15.47
CA LEU A 295 -0.49 2.91 -16.06
C LEU A 295 0.67 2.38 -16.90
N GLU A 296 1.54 1.52 -16.34
CA GLU A 296 2.67 0.93 -17.07
C GLU A 296 2.25 0.17 -18.34
N LYS A 297 1.13 -0.55 -18.30
CA LYS A 297 0.57 -1.20 -19.48
C LYS A 297 0.15 -0.20 -20.56
N LEU A 298 -0.41 0.94 -20.17
CA LEU A 298 -0.80 1.99 -21.12
C LEU A 298 0.40 2.79 -21.63
N LEU A 299 1.43 2.98 -20.81
CA LEU A 299 2.71 3.55 -21.22
C LEU A 299 3.36 2.69 -22.32
N SER A 300 3.40 1.37 -22.14
CA SER A 300 4.02 0.43 -23.09
C SER A 300 3.24 0.26 -24.40
N GLN A 301 1.93 0.51 -24.42
CA GLN A 301 1.10 0.42 -25.63
C GLN A 301 1.28 1.59 -26.62
N GLY A 302 2.01 2.64 -26.24
CA GLY A 302 2.32 3.77 -27.14
C GLY A 302 1.12 4.60 -27.60
N LYS A 303 -0.05 4.46 -26.94
CA LYS A 303 -1.25 5.22 -27.31
C LYS A 303 -1.05 6.72 -27.03
N SER A 304 -1.32 7.54 -28.03
CA SER A 304 -1.11 8.99 -27.96
C SER A 304 -2.10 9.69 -27.03
N ASN A 305 -3.35 9.20 -26.95
CA ASN A 305 -4.39 9.75 -26.10
C ASN A 305 -5.16 8.64 -25.38
N TRP A 306 -5.37 8.77 -24.08
CA TRP A 306 -6.20 7.86 -23.29
C TRP A 306 -6.65 8.51 -21.98
N SER A 307 -7.70 7.95 -21.37
CA SER A 307 -8.13 8.34 -20.03
C SER A 307 -8.50 7.13 -19.18
N ILE A 308 -8.24 7.19 -17.87
CA ILE A 308 -8.59 6.15 -16.90
C ILE A 308 -9.29 6.82 -15.73
N ASP A 309 -10.52 6.38 -15.44
CA ASP A 309 -11.21 6.79 -14.23
C ASP A 309 -10.58 6.11 -13.01
N VAL A 310 -10.45 6.88 -11.94
CA VAL A 310 -9.94 6.43 -10.65
C VAL A 310 -10.98 6.69 -9.55
N GLU A 311 -10.86 5.98 -8.43
CA GLU A 311 -11.75 6.16 -7.28
C GLU A 311 -11.81 7.64 -6.82
N ALA A 312 -12.99 8.10 -6.39
CA ALA A 312 -13.28 9.43 -5.83
C ALA A 312 -13.26 10.63 -6.80
N ASN A 313 -13.87 10.50 -7.99
CA ASN A 313 -14.04 11.57 -8.98
C ASN A 313 -12.71 12.11 -9.53
N TRP A 314 -11.72 11.24 -9.75
CA TRP A 314 -10.46 11.62 -10.39
C TRP A 314 -10.25 10.81 -11.65
N ARG A 315 -9.65 11.41 -12.68
CA ARG A 315 -9.39 10.78 -13.96
C ARG A 315 -7.96 11.07 -14.41
N TRP A 316 -7.20 10.03 -14.71
CA TRP A 316 -5.96 10.18 -15.47
C TRP A 316 -6.32 10.50 -16.91
N VAL A 317 -5.71 11.55 -17.47
CA VAL A 317 -5.88 11.99 -18.85
C VAL A 317 -4.50 12.16 -19.44
N LYS A 318 -4.23 11.40 -20.49
CA LYS A 318 -3.01 11.48 -21.29
C LYS A 318 -3.35 12.07 -22.64
N SER A 319 -2.71 13.18 -22.99
CA SER A 319 -2.69 13.78 -24.32
C SER A 319 -1.36 13.48 -25.02
N SER A 320 -1.19 13.95 -26.26
CA SER A 320 0.04 13.76 -27.03
C SER A 320 1.31 14.27 -26.32
N THR A 321 1.19 15.25 -25.43
CA THR A 321 2.32 15.91 -24.78
C THR A 321 2.26 15.94 -23.25
N GLN A 322 1.12 15.65 -22.64
CA GLN A 322 0.94 15.79 -21.19
C GLN A 322 0.18 14.60 -20.58
N LEU A 323 0.56 14.24 -19.36
CA LEU A 323 -0.20 13.31 -18.52
C LEU A 323 -0.69 14.08 -17.29
N SER A 324 -1.98 13.97 -16.98
CA SER A 324 -2.57 14.72 -15.88
C SER A 324 -3.59 13.91 -15.11
N LEU A 325 -3.73 14.16 -13.81
CA LEU A 325 -4.82 13.67 -12.97
C LEU A 325 -5.76 14.85 -12.72
N GLN A 326 -7.01 14.73 -13.15
CA GLN A 326 -8.00 15.81 -13.13
C GLN A 326 -9.21 15.41 -12.29
N LYS A 327 -9.78 16.36 -11.55
CA LYS A 327 -11.03 16.15 -10.82
C LYS A 327 -12.21 16.21 -11.77
N VAL A 328 -13.10 15.23 -11.68
CA VAL A 328 -14.34 15.17 -12.46
C VAL A 328 -15.40 15.96 -11.69
N CYS A 329 -15.72 17.18 -12.13
CA CYS A 329 -16.80 17.99 -11.57
C CYS A 329 -18.13 17.62 -12.24
N ASP A 330 -19.16 17.31 -11.43
CA ASP A 330 -20.49 16.83 -11.86
C ASP A 330 -21.28 17.82 -12.78
N ASN A 331 -20.73 19.00 -13.10
CA ASN A 331 -21.37 20.02 -13.93
C ASN A 331 -20.53 20.56 -15.10
N GLU A 332 -19.33 20.02 -15.35
CA GLU A 332 -18.59 20.38 -16.56
C GLU A 332 -18.90 19.38 -17.67
N THR A 333 -19.67 19.84 -18.65
CA THR A 333 -19.69 19.20 -19.95
C THR A 333 -18.24 19.12 -20.41
N PRO A 334 -17.71 17.94 -20.77
CA PRO A 334 -16.32 17.81 -21.15
C PRO A 334 -16.06 18.78 -22.29
N THR A 335 -15.19 19.77 -22.05
CA THR A 335 -14.66 20.64 -23.08
C THR A 335 -14.10 19.70 -24.14
N LEU A 336 -14.82 19.61 -25.26
CA LEU A 336 -14.53 18.72 -26.37
C LEU A 336 -13.18 19.14 -26.95
N VAL A 337 -12.10 18.59 -26.39
CA VAL A 337 -10.92 18.30 -27.19
C VAL A 337 -11.42 17.32 -28.23
N GLU A 338 -11.63 17.83 -29.44
CA GLU A 338 -12.15 17.17 -30.63
C GLU A 338 -12.00 15.64 -30.59
N ALA A 339 -13.05 14.98 -30.08
CA ALA A 339 -13.15 13.54 -29.89
C ALA A 339 -13.41 12.81 -31.23
N ALA A 340 -12.71 13.22 -32.29
CA ALA A 340 -12.84 12.61 -33.61
C ALA A 340 -12.12 11.25 -33.70
N ASN A 341 -11.17 10.96 -32.80
CA ASN A 341 -10.29 9.78 -32.87
C ASN A 341 -10.24 8.93 -31.59
N VAL A 342 -11.33 8.84 -30.83
CA VAL A 342 -11.40 7.92 -29.69
C VAL A 342 -11.78 6.53 -30.17
N SER A 343 -10.87 5.57 -29.99
CA SER A 343 -11.15 4.15 -30.18
C SER A 343 -10.81 3.35 -28.91
N PHE A 344 -11.66 2.39 -28.60
CA PHE A 344 -11.50 1.51 -27.45
C PHE A 344 -11.34 0.07 -27.93
N GLN A 345 -10.50 -0.70 -27.25
CA GLN A 345 -10.38 -2.13 -27.48
C GLN A 345 -11.13 -2.87 -26.38
N LEU A 346 -11.95 -3.84 -26.78
CA LEU A 346 -12.78 -4.63 -25.90
C LEU A 346 -12.55 -6.12 -26.18
N THR A 347 -12.01 -6.82 -25.19
CA THR A 347 -11.82 -8.28 -25.24
C THR A 347 -12.82 -8.99 -24.33
N SER A 348 -12.81 -10.33 -24.38
CA SER A 348 -13.66 -11.18 -23.54
C SER A 348 -13.64 -10.78 -22.06
N ASN A 349 -14.83 -10.72 -21.44
CA ASN A 349 -15.10 -10.38 -20.05
C ASN A 349 -14.57 -9.02 -19.58
N GLN A 350 -14.44 -8.07 -20.50
CA GLN A 350 -14.15 -6.67 -20.19
C GLN A 350 -15.41 -5.82 -20.30
N ALA A 351 -15.43 -4.72 -19.56
CA ALA A 351 -16.43 -3.68 -19.70
C ALA A 351 -15.89 -2.34 -19.21
N PHE A 352 -16.39 -1.25 -19.77
CA PHE A 352 -16.02 0.12 -19.41
C PHE A 352 -17.10 1.12 -19.81
N TYR A 353 -17.04 2.31 -19.23
CA TYR A 353 -17.85 3.44 -19.65
C TYR A 353 -17.23 4.10 -20.88
N LEU A 354 -18.02 4.33 -21.93
CA LEU A 354 -17.63 5.13 -23.10
C LEU A 354 -17.70 6.63 -22.77
N ASN A 355 -18.60 7.00 -21.86
CA ASN A 355 -18.72 8.31 -21.21
C ASN A 355 -19.74 8.19 -20.05
N ASP A 356 -20.07 9.30 -19.40
CA ASP A 356 -20.97 9.33 -18.24
C ASP A 356 -22.41 8.87 -18.55
N LYS A 357 -22.76 8.77 -19.84
CA LYS A 357 -24.08 8.37 -20.31
C LYS A 357 -24.08 7.04 -21.06
N GLN A 358 -22.93 6.39 -21.23
CA GLN A 358 -22.78 5.23 -22.11
C GLN A 358 -21.80 4.21 -21.52
N TRP A 359 -22.17 2.94 -21.51
CA TRP A 359 -21.38 1.84 -20.99
C TRP A 359 -21.42 0.66 -21.96
N ILE A 360 -20.31 -0.07 -22.07
CA ILE A 360 -20.21 -1.22 -22.95
C ILE A 360 -19.44 -2.36 -22.28
N GLY A 361 -19.87 -3.59 -22.52
CA GLY A 361 -19.16 -4.78 -22.08
C GLY A 361 -19.32 -5.94 -23.05
N LEU A 362 -18.34 -6.83 -23.04
CA LEU A 362 -18.30 -8.04 -23.86
C LEU A 362 -18.08 -9.23 -22.93
N PHE A 363 -19.00 -10.20 -22.95
CA PHE A 363 -19.02 -11.30 -22.00
C PHE A 363 -19.19 -12.64 -22.71
N THR A 364 -18.66 -13.71 -22.11
CA THR A 364 -18.87 -15.08 -22.60
C THR A 364 -19.86 -15.88 -21.75
N GLN A 365 -20.35 -15.29 -20.65
CA GLN A 365 -21.32 -15.90 -19.74
C GLN A 365 -22.65 -15.13 -19.78
N ALA A 366 -23.77 -15.86 -19.63
CA ALA A 366 -25.11 -15.27 -19.65
C ALA A 366 -25.42 -14.41 -18.42
N ASN A 367 -24.87 -14.76 -17.25
CA ASN A 367 -25.04 -14.00 -16.01
C ASN A 367 -24.01 -12.87 -15.94
N ILE A 368 -24.41 -11.68 -16.36
CA ILE A 368 -23.56 -10.48 -16.39
C ILE A 368 -23.87 -9.63 -15.15
N ASN A 369 -22.87 -9.42 -14.30
CA ASN A 369 -23.00 -8.51 -13.16
C ASN A 369 -22.79 -7.06 -13.62
N LEU A 370 -23.90 -6.33 -13.80
CA LEU A 370 -23.87 -4.94 -14.26
C LEU A 370 -23.60 -3.97 -13.09
N PRO A 371 -22.77 -2.92 -13.31
CA PRO A 371 -22.63 -1.84 -12.34
C PRO A 371 -23.97 -1.22 -11.96
N GLU A 372 -24.15 -0.84 -10.68
CA GLU A 372 -25.45 -0.29 -10.21
C GLU A 372 -25.89 0.95 -10.99
N LYS A 373 -24.93 1.80 -11.36
CA LYS A 373 -25.17 3.03 -12.14
C LYS A 373 -25.88 2.78 -13.48
N VAL A 374 -25.65 1.63 -14.12
CA VAL A 374 -26.17 1.34 -15.48
C VAL A 374 -27.38 0.41 -15.48
N LYS A 375 -27.80 -0.12 -14.32
CA LYS A 375 -28.96 -1.05 -14.24
C LYS A 375 -30.24 -0.43 -14.80
N ASN A 376 -30.42 0.87 -14.63
CA ASN A 376 -31.60 1.62 -15.05
C ASN A 376 -31.45 2.27 -16.44
N TRP A 377 -30.32 2.08 -17.13
CA TRP A 377 -30.09 2.63 -18.47
C TRP A 377 -30.73 1.75 -19.55
N SER A 378 -31.08 2.34 -20.70
CA SER A 378 -31.56 1.60 -21.87
C SER A 378 -30.51 0.59 -22.33
N GLU A 379 -30.93 -0.62 -22.67
CA GLU A 379 -30.03 -1.70 -23.12
C GLU A 379 -30.14 -1.92 -24.62
N PHE A 380 -28.99 -2.03 -25.27
CA PHE A 380 -28.84 -2.66 -26.57
C PHE A 380 -27.93 -3.88 -26.41
N ARG A 381 -28.48 -5.06 -26.69
CA ARG A 381 -27.80 -6.35 -26.56
C ARG A 381 -27.56 -6.96 -27.92
N HIS A 382 -26.36 -7.47 -28.12
CA HIS A 382 -25.98 -8.18 -29.33
C HIS A 382 -25.22 -9.45 -29.00
N GLU A 383 -25.76 -10.58 -29.44
CA GLU A 383 -25.16 -11.89 -29.24
C GLU A 383 -24.65 -12.43 -30.58
N PHE A 384 -23.43 -12.95 -30.57
CA PHE A 384 -22.80 -13.48 -31.79
C PHE A 384 -21.71 -14.51 -31.45
N MET A 385 -21.40 -15.37 -32.42
CA MET A 385 -20.38 -16.42 -32.28
C MET A 385 -19.07 -15.95 -32.92
N ALA A 386 -17.94 -16.11 -32.23
CA ALA A 386 -16.62 -15.76 -32.75
C ALA A 386 -15.50 -16.60 -32.11
N ASP A 387 -14.28 -16.46 -32.61
CA ASP A 387 -13.12 -17.17 -32.11
C ASP A 387 -12.72 -16.72 -30.69
N SER A 388 -11.98 -17.57 -29.97
CA SER A 388 -11.54 -17.30 -28.60
C SER A 388 -10.60 -16.09 -28.46
N THR A 389 -10.00 -15.65 -29.56
CA THR A 389 -9.08 -14.52 -29.65
C THR A 389 -9.76 -13.20 -30.03
N LEU A 390 -11.10 -13.15 -30.05
CA LEU A 390 -11.84 -11.97 -30.46
C LEU A 390 -11.47 -10.72 -29.65
N CYS A 391 -11.06 -9.68 -30.39
CA CYS A 391 -10.89 -8.33 -29.88
C CYS A 391 -11.69 -7.37 -30.76
N LEU A 392 -12.59 -6.62 -30.15
CA LEU A 392 -13.42 -5.63 -30.81
C LEU A 392 -12.81 -4.24 -30.65
N ASN A 393 -12.83 -3.48 -31.74
CA ASN A 393 -12.52 -2.06 -31.75
C ASN A 393 -13.83 -1.27 -31.77
N ILE A 394 -14.00 -0.37 -30.80
CA ILE A 394 -15.18 0.49 -30.65
C ILE A 394 -14.74 1.91 -30.95
N ARG A 395 -15.25 2.48 -32.03
CA ARG A 395 -14.82 3.81 -32.50
C ARG A 395 -16.00 4.63 -33.02
N LYS A 396 -15.75 5.91 -33.27
CA LYS A 396 -16.68 6.75 -34.01
C LYS A 396 -16.73 6.37 -35.50
N ARG A 397 -17.87 6.67 -36.11
CA ARG A 397 -18.13 6.41 -37.53
C ARG A 397 -17.19 7.22 -38.40
N GLN A 398 -16.61 6.58 -39.40
CA GLN A 398 -15.73 7.19 -40.38
C GLN A 398 -16.41 7.26 -41.76
N ALA A 399 -15.89 8.12 -42.63
CA ALA A 399 -16.36 8.18 -44.01
C ALA A 399 -16.00 6.87 -44.72
N GLY A 400 -16.99 6.27 -45.40
CA GLY A 400 -16.80 5.01 -46.13
C GLY A 400 -17.21 3.75 -45.39
N ASP A 401 -17.49 3.80 -44.08
CA ASP A 401 -17.95 2.63 -43.31
C ASP A 401 -19.16 1.95 -43.96
N ARG A 402 -19.12 0.61 -44.04
CA ARG A 402 -20.19 -0.20 -44.60
C ARG A 402 -20.57 -1.35 -43.67
N ILE A 403 -21.87 -1.56 -43.50
CA ILE A 403 -22.41 -2.67 -42.72
C ILE A 403 -23.08 -3.69 -43.65
N ARG A 404 -22.89 -4.97 -43.35
CA ARG A 404 -23.55 -6.08 -44.04
C ARG A 404 -24.90 -6.33 -43.36
N LEU A 405 -26.00 -6.23 -44.10
CA LEU A 405 -27.36 -6.38 -43.57
C LEU A 405 -27.96 -7.75 -43.84
N ASN A 406 -27.52 -8.41 -44.92
CA ASN A 406 -27.83 -9.81 -45.24
C ASN A 406 -26.66 -10.42 -46.06
N GLN A 407 -26.81 -11.67 -46.52
CA GLN A 407 -25.75 -12.38 -47.27
C GLN A 407 -25.22 -11.63 -48.50
N GLN A 408 -26.07 -10.84 -49.17
CA GLN A 408 -25.75 -10.21 -50.46
C GLN A 408 -25.72 -8.67 -50.38
N LEU A 409 -26.29 -8.07 -49.33
CA LEU A 409 -26.48 -6.64 -49.20
C LEU A 409 -25.50 -6.03 -48.19
N THR A 410 -24.61 -5.19 -48.69
CA THR A 410 -23.73 -4.34 -47.89
C THR A 410 -24.01 -2.87 -48.19
N LYS A 411 -24.33 -2.08 -47.16
CA LYS A 411 -24.76 -0.68 -47.31
C LYS A 411 -23.81 0.27 -46.58
N ARG A 412 -23.59 1.47 -47.13
CA ARG A 412 -22.85 2.54 -46.41
C ARG A 412 -23.63 2.94 -45.16
N LEU A 413 -22.96 3.05 -44.02
CA LEU A 413 -23.59 3.42 -42.74
C LEU A 413 -24.31 4.76 -42.83
N SER A 414 -23.70 5.75 -43.49
CA SER A 414 -24.34 7.06 -43.68
C SER A 414 -25.66 6.97 -44.43
N ARG A 415 -25.74 6.15 -45.48
CA ARG A 415 -26.98 5.96 -46.25
C ARG A 415 -28.02 5.18 -45.46
N TRP A 416 -27.59 4.16 -44.72
CA TRP A 416 -28.50 3.41 -43.86
C TRP A 416 -29.14 4.30 -42.78
N LEU A 417 -28.34 5.14 -42.11
CA LEU A 417 -28.82 6.10 -41.09
C LEU A 417 -29.81 7.12 -41.65
N ILE A 418 -29.60 7.58 -42.89
CA ILE A 418 -30.52 8.49 -43.59
C ILE A 418 -31.84 7.78 -43.88
N ASP A 419 -31.79 6.57 -44.43
CA ASP A 419 -32.99 5.82 -44.79
C ASP A 419 -33.83 5.45 -43.56
N GLN A 420 -33.17 5.25 -42.40
CA GLN A 420 -33.83 5.03 -41.10
C GLN A 420 -34.25 6.34 -40.39
N LYS A 421 -34.09 7.50 -41.03
CA LYS A 421 -34.47 8.82 -40.50
C LYS A 421 -33.85 9.16 -39.13
N ILE A 422 -32.67 8.62 -38.82
CA ILE A 422 -31.96 8.91 -37.56
C ILE A 422 -31.49 10.37 -37.55
N SER A 423 -31.65 11.10 -36.44
CA SER A 423 -31.26 12.52 -36.35
C SER A 423 -29.73 12.71 -36.44
N SER A 424 -29.28 13.89 -36.87
CA SER A 424 -27.84 14.20 -36.98
C SER A 424 -27.08 14.05 -35.66
N GLU A 425 -27.73 14.41 -34.54
CA GLU A 425 -27.16 14.26 -33.19
C GLU A 425 -26.94 12.78 -32.84
N GLN A 426 -27.96 11.94 -33.07
CA GLN A 426 -27.87 10.49 -32.87
C GLN A 426 -26.83 9.83 -33.80
N ARG A 427 -26.66 10.34 -35.03
CA ARG A 427 -25.63 9.85 -35.96
C ARG A 427 -24.21 10.13 -35.46
N ASN A 428 -24.00 11.23 -34.75
CA ASN A 428 -22.69 11.63 -34.21
C ASN A 428 -22.39 10.93 -32.87
N SER A 429 -23.42 10.60 -32.11
CA SER A 429 -23.28 9.85 -30.85
C SER A 429 -23.07 8.35 -31.06
N ALA A 430 -23.44 7.79 -32.22
CA ALA A 430 -23.31 6.38 -32.58
C ALA A 430 -21.88 5.83 -32.44
N TRP A 431 -21.77 4.55 -32.07
CA TRP A 431 -20.51 3.82 -32.01
C TRP A 431 -20.49 2.67 -33.02
N VAL A 432 -19.38 2.53 -33.74
CA VAL A 432 -19.10 1.41 -34.63
C VAL A 432 -18.28 0.38 -33.87
N VAL A 433 -18.75 -0.87 -33.89
CA VAL A 433 -18.07 -2.02 -33.31
C VAL A 433 -17.55 -2.87 -34.45
N GLU A 434 -16.24 -2.98 -34.57
CA GLU A 434 -15.58 -3.75 -35.64
C GLU A 434 -14.55 -4.75 -35.07
N ASN A 435 -14.26 -5.81 -35.81
CA ASN A 435 -13.18 -6.74 -35.46
C ASN A 435 -11.81 -6.23 -35.96
N GLN A 436 -10.76 -6.99 -35.68
CA GLN A 436 -9.38 -6.68 -36.11
C GLN A 436 -9.21 -6.56 -37.63
N VAL A 437 -10.10 -7.18 -38.43
CA VAL A 437 -10.10 -7.14 -39.90
C VAL A 437 -11.02 -6.03 -40.44
N LYS A 438 -11.50 -5.12 -39.58
CA LYS A 438 -12.39 -3.99 -39.88
C LYS A 438 -13.77 -4.38 -40.39
N GLU A 439 -14.22 -5.59 -40.09
CA GLU A 439 -15.60 -5.99 -40.32
C GLU A 439 -16.50 -5.45 -39.20
N ILE A 440 -17.57 -4.74 -39.59
CA ILE A 440 -18.47 -4.10 -38.63
C ILE A 440 -19.51 -5.12 -38.14
N TYR A 441 -19.54 -5.34 -36.83
CA TYR A 441 -20.49 -6.20 -36.12
C TYR A 441 -21.74 -5.44 -35.69
N SER A 442 -21.60 -4.20 -35.25
CA SER A 442 -22.74 -3.37 -34.83
C SER A 442 -22.50 -1.89 -35.07
N LEU A 443 -23.59 -1.17 -35.31
CA LEU A 443 -23.68 0.26 -35.11
C LEU A 443 -24.59 0.50 -33.91
N LEU A 444 -24.02 0.86 -32.77
CA LEU A 444 -24.74 1.01 -31.51
C LEU A 444 -25.43 2.38 -31.42
N PRO A 445 -26.66 2.45 -30.84
CA PRO A 445 -27.56 1.35 -30.46
C PRO A 445 -28.58 0.98 -31.58
N PHE A 446 -28.20 1.08 -32.86
CA PHE A 446 -29.15 1.09 -33.97
C PHE A 446 -29.31 -0.24 -34.70
N VAL A 447 -28.21 -0.93 -35.03
CA VAL A 447 -28.28 -2.13 -35.90
C VAL A 447 -27.12 -3.09 -35.69
N ASN A 448 -27.43 -4.38 -35.78
CA ASN A 448 -26.46 -5.47 -35.82
C ASN A 448 -26.21 -5.92 -37.27
N SER A 449 -24.99 -6.37 -37.53
CA SER A 449 -24.53 -6.85 -38.81
C SER A 449 -24.95 -8.30 -39.03
N TYR A 450 -25.15 -8.69 -40.29
CA TYR A 450 -25.40 -10.09 -40.68
C TYR A 450 -24.23 -11.02 -40.34
N LEU A 451 -23.02 -10.48 -40.17
CA LEU A 451 -21.82 -11.22 -39.78
C LEU A 451 -21.96 -11.96 -38.44
N SER A 452 -22.99 -11.62 -37.67
CA SER A 452 -23.22 -12.10 -36.31
C SER A 452 -24.08 -13.36 -36.22
N ILE A 453 -24.59 -13.86 -37.36
CA ILE A 453 -25.58 -14.96 -37.43
C ILE A 453 -24.93 -16.35 -37.57
N GLY A 454 -23.61 -16.47 -37.38
CA GLY A 454 -22.87 -17.72 -37.63
C GLY A 454 -23.33 -18.92 -36.78
N SER A 455 -23.83 -19.96 -37.45
CA SER A 455 -24.12 -21.29 -36.89
C SER A 455 -22.91 -22.22 -37.09
N GLU A 456 -21.95 -22.19 -36.17
CA GLU A 456 -20.82 -23.14 -36.15
C GLU A 456 -20.55 -23.62 -34.73
N THR A 457 -20.29 -24.92 -34.58
CA THR A 457 -20.20 -25.63 -33.30
C THR A 457 -18.90 -25.41 -32.52
N ASP A 458 -17.85 -24.86 -33.16
CA ASP A 458 -16.52 -24.68 -32.57
C ASP A 458 -16.20 -23.22 -32.15
N LYS A 459 -17.19 -22.32 -32.12
CA LYS A 459 -17.00 -20.90 -31.78
C LYS A 459 -17.54 -20.54 -30.39
N ILE A 460 -16.90 -19.56 -29.74
CA ILE A 460 -17.33 -19.06 -28.43
C ILE A 460 -18.51 -18.09 -28.63
N ARG A 461 -19.54 -18.24 -27.80
CA ARG A 461 -20.67 -17.30 -27.72
C ARG A 461 -20.24 -16.04 -26.97
N TYR A 462 -20.34 -14.90 -27.64
CA TYR A 462 -20.12 -13.58 -27.06
C TYR A 462 -21.44 -12.81 -26.91
N ILE A 463 -21.53 -12.05 -25.84
CA ILE A 463 -22.65 -11.17 -25.52
C ILE A 463 -22.08 -9.76 -25.36
N LEU A 464 -22.32 -8.91 -26.35
CA LEU A 464 -22.03 -7.49 -26.29
C LEU A 464 -23.24 -6.77 -25.69
N VAL A 465 -23.02 -6.10 -24.56
CA VAL A 465 -24.05 -5.30 -23.87
C VAL A 465 -23.64 -3.84 -23.92
N TYR A 466 -24.50 -3.02 -24.49
CA TYR A 466 -24.36 -1.57 -24.52
C TYR A 466 -25.51 -0.94 -23.73
N ARG A 467 -25.18 -0.14 -22.72
CA ARG A 467 -26.13 0.57 -21.87
C ARG A 467 -25.99 2.07 -22.09
N TYR A 468 -27.09 2.79 -22.25
CA TYR A 468 -27.06 4.24 -22.48
C TYR A 468 -28.24 4.97 -21.84
N LEU A 469 -28.02 6.20 -21.39
CA LEU A 469 -29.07 7.14 -20.98
C LEU A 469 -29.72 7.71 -22.25
N ALA A 470 -30.98 7.35 -22.47
CA ALA A 470 -31.80 7.81 -23.60
C ALA A 470 -32.14 9.30 -23.51
#